data_AF-A0A7R9GCM3-F1
#
_entry.id   AF-A0A7R9GCM3-F1
#
_cell.length_a   1.000
_cell.length_b   1.000
_cell.length_c   1.000
_cell.angle_alpha   90.00
_cell.angle_beta   90.00
_cell.angle_gamma   90.00
#
_symmetry.space_group_name_H-M   'P 1'
#
loop_
_entity.id
_entity.type
_entity.pdbx_description
1 polymer ?
#
loop_
_entity_poly.entity_id
_entity_poly.type
_entity_poly.pdbx_seq_one_letter_code
_entity_poly.pdbx_strand_id
1 'polypeptide(L)'
;MEMKTRTGSNNTEHRKTVEEDDDEWTGATRCGFGFLLLIAVTLIWGATVLVIFWAVYYRKGFAWQDDIKRQFNLHPVLMTAGFIFFMGQSLLVYRSFRCCKRVYNKLAHTVLHMLSIPCIVVGFIAVYDYHSLESPPIPHFYSLHSVKAIVQVYTTIWEHLISLRFTISPRFVVGFFSFLILLCCEGATGAFRAALVPIHGTMGLTTFMLAIATAVTGVTEKAIFGLNGKNDTAPYKDMPEEAIILNTFGVVLAGLAIVVPQILYREVYRYRRATHLLIANDRLSEYKDFTDEGIVMNTFGISIMALGIVVTVLLRHTPRNRTVSPDYSSGYLQ
;
A
#
# COMPACT_ATOMS: atom_id res chain seq x y z
N MET A 1 -21.42 60.00 23.18
CA MET A 1 -20.19 59.73 22.39
C MET A 1 -20.09 58.22 22.24
N GLU A 2 -20.73 57.67 21.20
CA GLU A 2 -20.70 56.24 20.91
C GLU A 2 -19.41 55.89 20.17
N MET A 3 -18.59 54.99 20.74
CA MET A 3 -17.49 54.35 20.03
C MET A 3 -17.92 52.93 19.66
N LYS A 4 -18.30 52.76 18.40
CA LYS A 4 -18.69 51.49 17.79
C LYS A 4 -17.44 50.64 17.54
N THR A 5 -17.40 49.46 18.17
CA THR A 5 -16.40 48.41 18.01
C THR A 5 -16.31 47.95 16.55
N ARG A 6 -15.11 48.01 15.96
CA ARG A 6 -14.80 47.56 14.59
C ARG A 6 -13.91 46.31 14.66
N THR A 7 -14.49 45.16 14.99
CA THR A 7 -13.76 43.88 15.13
C THR A 7 -14.50 42.70 14.47
N GLY A 8 -15.07 42.91 13.27
CA GLY A 8 -15.84 41.85 12.58
C GLY A 8 -15.67 41.72 11.07
N SER A 9 -14.93 42.61 10.39
CA SER A 9 -14.88 42.62 8.91
C SER A 9 -13.70 41.86 8.31
N ASN A 10 -12.51 41.93 8.92
CA ASN A 10 -11.28 41.44 8.30
C ASN A 10 -11.17 39.90 8.25
N ASN A 11 -11.73 39.18 9.24
CA ASN A 11 -11.66 37.71 9.27
C ASN A 11 -12.58 37.03 8.26
N THR A 12 -13.70 37.66 7.92
CA THR A 12 -14.68 37.15 6.95
C THR A 12 -14.25 37.45 5.51
N GLU A 13 -13.63 38.61 5.29
CA GLU A 13 -13.10 39.00 3.98
C GLU A 13 -11.86 38.18 3.61
N HIS A 14 -10.92 37.99 4.55
CA HIS A 14 -9.75 37.14 4.34
C HIS A 14 -10.11 35.65 4.17
N ARG A 15 -11.16 35.18 4.87
CA ARG A 15 -11.67 33.82 4.68
C ARG A 15 -12.33 33.62 3.30
N LYS A 16 -13.00 34.64 2.76
CA LYS A 16 -13.60 34.60 1.42
C LYS A 16 -12.53 34.62 0.32
N THR A 17 -11.51 35.47 0.42
CA THR A 17 -10.42 35.51 -0.56
C THR A 17 -9.63 34.19 -0.59
N VAL A 18 -9.47 33.53 0.56
CA VAL A 18 -8.78 32.23 0.66
C VAL A 18 -9.64 31.07 0.15
N GLU A 19 -10.97 31.14 0.28
CA GLU A 19 -11.89 30.16 -0.33
C GLU A 19 -11.99 30.34 -1.86
N GLU A 20 -11.79 31.54 -2.39
CA GLU A 20 -11.78 31.83 -3.83
C GLU A 20 -10.49 31.37 -4.54
N ASP A 21 -9.32 31.47 -3.88
CA ASP A 21 -8.02 31.02 -4.45
C ASP A 21 -7.87 29.47 -4.51
N ASP A 22 -8.64 28.73 -3.71
CA ASP A 22 -8.59 27.25 -3.68
C ASP A 22 -9.28 26.61 -4.92
N ASP A 23 -9.95 27.39 -5.78
CA ASP A 23 -10.76 26.94 -6.93
C ASP A 23 -10.22 27.34 -8.32
N GLU A 24 -8.97 27.81 -8.42
CA GLU A 24 -8.40 28.31 -9.67
C GLU A 24 -7.85 27.21 -10.61
N TRP A 25 -8.53 26.07 -10.72
CA TRP A 25 -8.24 25.13 -11.80
C TRP A 25 -8.80 25.67 -13.10
N THR A 26 -7.92 26.00 -14.05
CA THR A 26 -8.33 26.24 -15.44
C THR A 26 -9.17 25.06 -15.95
N GLY A 27 -10.16 25.32 -16.81
CA GLY A 27 -11.02 24.25 -17.37
C GLY A 27 -10.22 23.10 -17.97
N ALA A 28 -9.12 23.41 -18.66
CA ALA A 28 -8.18 22.43 -19.19
C ALA A 28 -7.53 21.55 -18.10
N THR A 29 -7.18 22.12 -16.95
CA THR A 29 -6.61 21.39 -15.80
C THR A 29 -7.65 20.44 -15.19
N ARG A 30 -8.91 20.86 -15.07
CA ARG A 30 -10.02 20.02 -14.58
C ARG A 30 -10.26 18.85 -15.52
N CYS A 31 -10.32 19.11 -16.82
CA CYS A 31 -10.50 18.08 -17.85
C CYS A 31 -9.32 17.11 -17.88
N GLY A 32 -8.08 17.61 -17.85
CA GLY A 32 -6.87 16.79 -17.84
C GLY A 32 -6.77 15.89 -16.60
N PHE A 33 -7.05 16.44 -15.41
CA PHE A 33 -7.12 15.64 -14.19
C PHE A 33 -8.21 14.57 -14.25
N GLY A 34 -9.43 14.95 -14.65
CA GLY A 34 -10.56 14.04 -14.76
C GLY A 34 -10.28 12.90 -15.74
N PHE A 35 -9.67 13.21 -16.89
CA PHE A 35 -9.28 12.23 -17.90
C PHE A 35 -8.24 11.24 -17.37
N LEU A 36 -7.17 11.73 -16.72
CA LEU A 36 -6.17 10.85 -16.11
C LEU A 36 -6.76 9.97 -15.01
N LEU A 37 -7.63 10.54 -14.17
CA LEU A 37 -8.29 9.77 -13.11
C LEU A 37 -9.21 8.69 -13.69
N LEU A 38 -9.98 9.02 -14.73
CA LEU A 38 -10.82 8.06 -15.44
C LEU A 38 -9.98 6.92 -16.03
N ILE A 39 -8.86 7.23 -16.68
CA ILE A 39 -7.93 6.22 -17.19
C ILE A 39 -7.42 5.35 -16.05
N ALA A 40 -6.93 5.94 -14.96
CA ALA A 40 -6.39 5.17 -13.83
C ALA A 40 -7.43 4.21 -13.24
N VAL A 41 -8.64 4.69 -12.98
CA VAL A 41 -9.73 3.86 -12.44
C VAL A 41 -10.13 2.77 -13.43
N THR A 42 -10.24 3.10 -14.72
CA THR A 42 -10.57 2.13 -15.77
C THR A 42 -9.50 1.04 -15.87
N LEU A 43 -8.22 1.39 -15.82
CA LEU A 43 -7.12 0.43 -15.84
C LEU A 43 -7.09 -0.44 -14.58
N ILE A 44 -7.41 0.11 -13.40
CA ILE A 44 -7.51 -0.67 -12.15
C ILE A 44 -8.61 -1.73 -12.28
N TRP A 45 -9.83 -1.33 -12.68
CA TRP A 45 -10.94 -2.27 -12.88
C TRP A 45 -10.65 -3.25 -14.02
N GLY A 46 -10.07 -2.78 -15.11
CA GLY A 46 -9.68 -3.59 -16.27
C GLY A 46 -8.69 -4.68 -15.88
N ALA A 47 -7.67 -4.36 -15.09
CA ALA A 47 -6.73 -5.35 -14.57
C ALA A 47 -7.45 -6.44 -13.77
N THR A 48 -8.34 -6.05 -12.85
CA THR A 48 -9.11 -7.00 -12.03
C THR A 48 -10.02 -7.89 -12.87
N VAL A 49 -10.76 -7.32 -13.82
CA VAL A 49 -11.66 -8.09 -14.70
C VAL A 49 -10.88 -9.04 -15.59
N LEU A 50 -9.76 -8.60 -16.18
CA LEU A 50 -8.92 -9.43 -17.04
C LEU A 50 -8.36 -10.65 -16.29
N VAL A 51 -7.84 -10.48 -15.07
CA VAL A 51 -7.28 -11.61 -14.31
C VAL A 51 -8.36 -12.58 -13.83
N ILE A 52 -9.55 -12.08 -13.48
CA ILE A 52 -10.69 -12.94 -13.11
C ILE A 52 -11.18 -13.71 -14.35
N PHE A 53 -11.34 -13.03 -15.48
CA PHE A 53 -11.73 -13.66 -16.74
C PHE A 53 -10.72 -14.74 -17.13
N TRP A 54 -9.42 -14.45 -17.04
CA TRP A 54 -8.37 -15.43 -17.29
C TRP A 54 -8.49 -16.66 -16.39
N ALA A 55 -8.64 -16.45 -15.07
CA ALA A 55 -8.75 -17.55 -14.11
C ALA A 55 -9.99 -18.42 -14.35
N VAL A 56 -11.14 -17.81 -14.61
CA VAL A 56 -12.41 -18.53 -14.79
C VAL A 56 -12.47 -19.24 -16.15
N TYR A 57 -12.18 -18.52 -17.24
CA TYR A 57 -12.35 -19.02 -18.60
C TYR A 57 -11.24 -19.99 -19.00
N TYR A 58 -9.98 -19.58 -18.85
CA TYR A 58 -8.82 -20.38 -19.28
C TYR A 58 -8.37 -21.39 -18.23
N ARG A 59 -8.41 -21.01 -16.94
CA ARG A 59 -7.87 -21.85 -15.85
C ARG A 59 -8.92 -22.61 -15.04
N LYS A 60 -10.16 -22.66 -15.54
CA LYS A 60 -11.28 -23.48 -15.02
C LYS A 60 -11.70 -23.13 -13.58
N GLY A 61 -11.54 -21.86 -13.20
CA GLY A 61 -12.06 -21.32 -11.95
C GLY A 61 -11.14 -21.54 -10.75
N PHE A 62 -11.75 -21.65 -9.57
CA PHE A 62 -11.06 -21.66 -8.29
C PHE A 62 -11.40 -22.93 -7.51
N ALA A 63 -10.44 -23.39 -6.70
CA ALA A 63 -10.64 -24.43 -5.72
C ALA A 63 -9.77 -24.13 -4.48
N TRP A 64 -9.93 -24.90 -3.43
CA TRP A 64 -8.99 -24.94 -2.32
C TRP A 64 -8.14 -26.21 -2.42
N GLN A 65 -7.85 -26.87 -1.31
CA GLN A 65 -7.00 -28.07 -1.26
C GLN A 65 -7.51 -29.27 -2.08
N ASP A 66 -8.77 -29.26 -2.52
CA ASP A 66 -9.35 -30.33 -3.36
C ASP A 66 -8.74 -30.36 -4.78
N ASP A 67 -8.28 -29.22 -5.31
CA ASP A 67 -7.58 -29.13 -6.61
C ASP A 67 -6.50 -28.05 -6.52
N ILE A 68 -5.26 -28.51 -6.29
CA ILE A 68 -4.07 -27.65 -6.12
C ILE A 68 -3.82 -26.74 -7.34
N LYS A 69 -4.14 -27.17 -8.56
CA LYS A 69 -3.92 -26.36 -9.77
C LYS A 69 -4.91 -25.21 -9.84
N ARG A 70 -6.15 -25.44 -9.42
CA ARG A 70 -7.16 -24.38 -9.31
C ARG A 70 -6.98 -23.52 -8.06
N GLN A 71 -6.38 -24.05 -7.00
CA GLN A 71 -5.96 -23.28 -5.83
C GLN A 71 -4.94 -22.21 -6.22
N PHE A 72 -3.97 -22.54 -7.09
CA PHE A 72 -3.02 -21.56 -7.60
C PHE A 72 -3.70 -20.36 -8.27
N ASN A 73 -4.85 -20.52 -8.93
CA ASN A 73 -5.54 -19.42 -9.59
C ASN A 73 -5.99 -18.32 -8.61
N LEU A 74 -6.15 -18.64 -7.32
CA LEU A 74 -6.43 -17.66 -6.27
C LEU A 74 -5.25 -16.71 -6.07
N HIS A 75 -4.01 -17.15 -6.29
CA HIS A 75 -2.82 -16.31 -6.12
C HIS A 75 -2.85 -15.05 -7.00
N PRO A 76 -2.83 -15.12 -8.34
CA PRO A 76 -2.81 -13.93 -9.18
C PRO A 76 -4.07 -13.06 -9.03
N VAL A 77 -5.25 -13.65 -8.76
CA VAL A 77 -6.49 -12.90 -8.55
C VAL A 77 -6.46 -12.13 -7.23
N LEU A 78 -6.09 -12.77 -6.13
CA LEU A 78 -6.04 -12.13 -4.82
C LEU A 78 -4.86 -11.15 -4.70
N MET A 79 -3.72 -11.43 -5.34
CA MET A 79 -2.61 -10.47 -5.44
C MET A 79 -3.03 -9.21 -6.21
N THR A 80 -3.74 -9.37 -7.33
CA THR A 80 -4.26 -8.24 -8.10
C THR A 80 -5.32 -7.48 -7.28
N ALA A 81 -6.23 -8.17 -6.60
CA ALA A 81 -7.23 -7.53 -5.75
C ALA A 81 -6.59 -6.73 -4.60
N GLY A 82 -5.62 -7.31 -3.88
CA GLY A 82 -4.95 -6.65 -2.77
C GLY A 82 -4.05 -5.48 -3.22
N PHE A 83 -3.07 -5.79 -4.06
CA PHE A 83 -2.02 -4.83 -4.42
C PHE A 83 -2.37 -3.87 -5.54
N ILE A 84 -3.22 -4.26 -6.50
CA ILE A 84 -3.53 -3.41 -7.65
C ILE A 84 -4.85 -2.69 -7.40
N PHE A 85 -5.90 -3.42 -7.04
CA PHE A 85 -7.22 -2.85 -6.83
C PHE A 85 -7.31 -2.05 -5.53
N PHE A 86 -7.28 -2.70 -4.37
CA PHE A 86 -7.50 -2.01 -3.09
C PHE A 86 -6.42 -0.96 -2.80
N MET A 87 -5.14 -1.32 -2.98
CA MET A 87 -4.05 -0.37 -2.77
C MET A 87 -4.06 0.76 -3.82
N GLY A 88 -4.34 0.48 -5.08
CA GLY A 88 -4.44 1.49 -6.14
C GLY A 88 -5.58 2.49 -5.88
N GLN A 89 -6.77 2.01 -5.50
CA GLN A 89 -7.89 2.88 -5.10
C GLN A 89 -7.53 3.70 -3.86
N SER A 90 -6.82 3.11 -2.90
CA SER A 90 -6.38 3.79 -1.67
C SER A 90 -5.40 4.93 -1.94
N LEU A 91 -4.49 4.77 -2.91
CA LEU A 91 -3.57 5.82 -3.37
C LEU A 91 -4.33 7.01 -3.99
N LEU A 92 -5.42 6.73 -4.72
CA LEU A 92 -6.20 7.74 -5.44
C LEU A 92 -7.30 8.39 -4.59
N VAL A 93 -7.64 7.85 -3.42
CA VAL A 93 -8.82 8.26 -2.63
C VAL A 93 -8.80 9.76 -2.25
N TYR A 94 -7.66 10.28 -1.81
CA TYR A 94 -7.49 11.71 -1.46
C TYR A 94 -7.54 12.64 -2.67
N ARG A 95 -7.36 12.11 -3.89
CA ARG A 95 -7.45 12.86 -5.15
C ARG A 95 -8.83 12.74 -5.78
N SER A 96 -9.52 11.62 -5.57
CA SER A 96 -10.83 11.33 -6.14
C SER A 96 -11.93 12.06 -5.38
N PHE A 97 -11.89 12.02 -4.04
CA PHE A 97 -12.94 12.56 -3.18
C PHE A 97 -12.57 13.93 -2.61
N ARG A 98 -12.24 14.90 -3.48
CA ARG A 98 -11.89 16.27 -3.03
C ARG A 98 -13.03 17.04 -2.39
N CYS A 99 -14.27 16.76 -2.78
CA CYS A 99 -15.47 17.38 -2.23
C CYS A 99 -15.87 16.83 -0.84
N CYS A 100 -15.30 15.70 -0.42
CA CYS A 100 -15.65 15.05 0.83
C CYS A 100 -14.83 15.61 2.02
N LYS A 101 -15.40 15.55 3.22
CA LYS A 101 -14.66 15.88 4.45
C LYS A 101 -13.44 14.97 4.58
N ARG A 102 -12.31 15.53 5.04
CA ARG A 102 -11.03 14.81 5.20
C ARG A 102 -11.12 13.53 6.04
N VAL A 103 -12.03 13.50 7.02
CA VAL A 103 -12.28 12.31 7.86
C VAL A 103 -12.80 11.13 7.03
N TYR A 104 -13.68 11.37 6.05
CA TYR A 104 -14.17 10.31 5.16
C TYR A 104 -13.07 9.78 4.24
N ASN A 105 -12.21 10.66 3.71
CA ASN A 105 -11.07 10.23 2.88
C ASN A 105 -10.07 9.40 3.68
N LYS A 106 -9.82 9.79 4.94
CA LYS A 106 -9.01 9.00 5.89
C LYS A 106 -9.61 7.63 6.14
N LEU A 107 -10.91 7.58 6.46
CA LEU A 107 -11.61 6.33 6.71
C LEU A 107 -11.57 5.41 5.49
N ALA A 108 -11.90 5.93 4.31
CA ALA A 108 -11.87 5.17 3.06
C ALA A 108 -10.46 4.64 2.74
N HIS A 109 -9.42 5.46 2.88
CA HIS A 109 -8.02 5.04 2.74
C HIS A 109 -7.69 3.87 3.68
N THR A 110 -8.05 3.98 4.96
CA THR A 110 -7.78 2.94 5.96
C THR A 110 -8.55 1.65 5.67
N VAL A 111 -9.83 1.73 5.34
CA VAL A 111 -10.66 0.55 5.02
C VAL A 111 -10.11 -0.17 3.79
N LEU A 112 -9.73 0.54 2.73
CA LEU A 112 -9.14 -0.06 1.53
C LEU A 112 -7.83 -0.79 1.85
N HIS A 113 -6.96 -0.20 2.67
CA HIS A 113 -5.76 -0.91 3.15
C HIS A 113 -6.09 -2.14 3.99
N MET A 114 -7.06 -2.06 4.90
CA MET A 114 -7.48 -3.22 5.70
C MET A 114 -8.05 -4.36 4.86
N LEU A 115 -8.73 -4.06 3.75
CA LEU A 115 -9.22 -5.07 2.80
C LEU A 115 -8.09 -5.69 1.98
N SER A 116 -7.00 -4.95 1.73
CA SER A 116 -5.86 -5.46 0.95
C SER A 116 -5.09 -6.58 1.66
N ILE A 117 -4.94 -6.49 2.98
CA ILE A 117 -4.17 -7.44 3.80
C ILE A 117 -4.67 -8.90 3.66
N PRO A 118 -5.95 -9.23 3.92
CA PRO A 118 -6.41 -10.62 3.83
C PRO A 118 -6.28 -11.17 2.41
N CYS A 119 -6.50 -10.35 1.36
CA CYS A 119 -6.28 -10.79 -0.03
C CYS A 119 -4.83 -11.22 -0.26
N ILE A 120 -3.87 -10.40 0.18
CA ILE A 120 -2.44 -10.70 0.03
C ILE A 120 -2.08 -11.96 0.83
N VAL A 121 -2.51 -12.08 2.08
CA VAL A 121 -2.20 -13.24 2.93
C VAL A 121 -2.74 -14.53 2.32
N VAL A 122 -4.03 -14.57 1.95
CA VAL A 122 -4.65 -15.77 1.38
C VAL A 122 -4.03 -16.12 0.03
N GLY A 123 -3.72 -15.13 -0.82
CA GLY A 123 -3.05 -15.39 -2.09
C GLY A 123 -1.62 -15.92 -1.93
N PHE A 124 -0.89 -15.56 -0.85
CA PHE A 124 0.41 -16.14 -0.54
C PHE A 124 0.29 -17.58 -0.05
N ILE A 125 -0.68 -17.86 0.83
CA ILE A 125 -0.96 -19.23 1.30
C ILE A 125 -1.28 -20.13 0.10
N ALA A 126 -2.11 -19.66 -0.84
CA ALA A 126 -2.49 -20.44 -2.01
C ALA A 126 -1.29 -20.86 -2.89
N VAL A 127 -0.30 -19.99 -3.11
CA VAL A 127 0.90 -20.37 -3.88
C VAL A 127 1.89 -21.20 -3.06
N TYR A 128 1.96 -20.95 -1.75
CA TYR A 128 2.78 -21.75 -0.84
C TYR A 128 2.32 -23.20 -0.82
N ASP A 129 1.02 -23.42 -0.57
CA ASP A 129 0.39 -24.73 -0.58
C ASP A 129 0.56 -25.41 -1.95
N TYR A 130 0.34 -24.67 -3.06
CA TYR A 130 0.54 -25.21 -4.40
C TYR A 130 1.97 -25.75 -4.61
N HIS A 131 3.01 -25.02 -4.20
CA HIS A 131 4.38 -25.51 -4.33
C HIS A 131 4.70 -26.69 -3.41
N SER A 132 4.15 -26.70 -2.19
CA SER A 132 4.41 -27.74 -1.19
C SER A 132 3.67 -29.05 -1.48
N LEU A 133 2.46 -28.98 -2.03
CA LEU A 133 1.58 -30.13 -2.26
C LEU A 133 1.70 -30.73 -3.67
N GLU A 134 2.34 -30.03 -4.62
CA GLU A 134 2.65 -30.60 -5.94
C GLU A 134 3.60 -31.81 -5.81
N SER A 135 3.47 -32.78 -6.72
CA SER A 135 4.29 -34.00 -6.74
C SER A 135 5.01 -34.14 -8.08
N PRO A 136 6.34 -33.91 -8.15
CA PRO A 136 7.24 -33.57 -7.04
C PRO A 136 7.08 -32.12 -6.54
N PRO A 137 7.46 -31.83 -5.27
CA PRO A 137 7.39 -30.49 -4.70
C PRO A 137 8.21 -29.47 -5.50
N ILE A 138 7.65 -28.27 -5.70
CA ILE A 138 8.30 -27.18 -6.41
C ILE A 138 9.13 -26.38 -5.40
N PRO A 139 10.42 -26.08 -5.68
CA PRO A 139 11.24 -25.28 -4.77
C PRO A 139 10.63 -23.89 -4.56
N HIS A 140 10.68 -23.39 -3.33
CA HIS A 140 10.17 -22.05 -3.00
C HIS A 140 11.21 -20.96 -3.29
N PHE A 141 10.72 -19.75 -3.61
CA PHE A 141 11.49 -18.50 -3.62
C PHE A 141 12.73 -18.42 -4.54
N TYR A 142 12.79 -19.23 -5.60
CA TYR A 142 13.93 -19.23 -6.53
C TYR A 142 13.78 -18.22 -7.68
N SER A 143 12.56 -17.74 -7.96
CA SER A 143 12.31 -16.85 -9.10
C SER A 143 12.43 -15.37 -8.71
N LEU A 144 12.79 -14.51 -9.67
CA LEU A 144 12.84 -13.05 -9.42
C LEU A 144 11.47 -12.50 -9.01
N HIS A 145 10.37 -13.07 -9.51
CA HIS A 145 9.03 -12.74 -9.04
C HIS A 145 8.89 -13.00 -7.53
N SER A 146 9.32 -14.18 -7.07
CA SER A 146 9.19 -14.59 -5.67
C SER A 146 10.12 -13.84 -4.71
N VAL A 147 11.35 -13.48 -5.13
CA VAL A 147 12.27 -12.64 -4.33
C VAL A 147 11.74 -11.21 -4.18
N LYS A 148 11.25 -10.62 -5.28
CA LYS A 148 10.60 -9.30 -5.25
C LYS A 148 9.32 -9.33 -4.42
N ALA A 149 8.54 -10.40 -4.51
CA ALA A 149 7.34 -10.61 -3.71
C ALA A 149 7.64 -10.67 -2.21
N ILE A 150 8.75 -11.30 -1.79
CA ILE A 150 9.18 -11.28 -0.39
C ILE A 150 9.53 -9.86 0.07
N VAL A 151 10.37 -9.14 -0.68
CA VAL A 151 10.73 -7.74 -0.36
C VAL A 151 9.47 -6.88 -0.26
N GLN A 152 8.52 -7.10 -1.15
CA GLN A 152 7.24 -6.41 -1.18
C GLN A 152 6.35 -6.76 0.01
N VAL A 153 6.26 -8.03 0.43
CA VAL A 153 5.53 -8.41 1.65
C VAL A 153 6.16 -7.74 2.87
N TYR A 154 7.49 -7.76 2.98
CA TYR A 154 8.19 -7.10 4.09
C TYR A 154 7.96 -5.59 4.09
N THR A 155 8.08 -4.92 2.95
CA THR A 155 7.77 -3.48 2.85
C THR A 155 6.29 -3.21 3.11
N THR A 156 5.37 -4.05 2.63
CA THR A 156 3.93 -3.86 2.85
C THR A 156 3.57 -4.03 4.32
N ILE A 157 4.09 -5.06 4.99
CA ILE A 157 3.90 -5.25 6.44
C ILE A 157 4.52 -4.08 7.20
N TRP A 158 5.73 -3.65 6.84
CA TRP A 158 6.40 -2.53 7.49
C TRP A 158 5.64 -1.20 7.29
N GLU A 159 5.16 -0.93 6.07
CA GLU A 159 4.33 0.22 5.72
C GLU A 159 2.97 0.20 6.40
N HIS A 160 2.30 -0.96 6.46
CA HIS A 160 1.02 -1.08 7.16
C HIS A 160 1.21 -0.94 8.67
N LEU A 161 2.32 -1.41 9.24
CA LEU A 161 2.66 -1.15 10.63
C LEU A 161 2.90 0.34 10.90
N ILE A 162 3.55 1.06 9.99
CA ILE A 162 3.79 2.51 10.09
C ILE A 162 2.51 3.33 9.83
N SER A 163 1.72 2.98 8.82
CA SER A 163 0.47 3.64 8.46
C SER A 163 -0.63 3.39 9.50
N LEU A 164 -0.67 2.17 10.06
CA LEU A 164 -1.48 1.86 11.24
C LEU A 164 -1.04 2.74 12.41
N ARG A 165 0.27 2.86 12.69
CA ARG A 165 0.83 3.81 13.69
C ARG A 165 0.47 5.27 13.42
N PHE A 166 0.37 5.66 12.15
CA PHE A 166 0.14 7.05 11.72
C PHE A 166 -1.34 7.45 11.76
N THR A 167 -2.23 6.49 11.54
CA THR A 167 -3.69 6.68 11.57
C THR A 167 -4.29 6.30 12.93
N ILE A 168 -3.61 5.44 13.71
CA ILE A 168 -4.00 4.93 15.02
C ILE A 168 -2.73 4.68 15.88
N SER A 169 -2.50 5.39 16.98
CA SER A 169 -1.45 4.99 17.94
C SER A 169 -1.98 4.96 19.38
N PRO A 170 -1.54 4.02 20.25
CA PRO A 170 -1.22 2.62 19.98
C PRO A 170 -1.77 1.69 21.08
N ARG A 171 -2.65 0.75 20.73
CA ARG A 171 -2.93 -0.47 21.52
C ARG A 171 -3.78 -1.39 20.67
N PHE A 172 -3.15 -2.27 19.89
CA PHE A 172 -3.85 -3.17 18.98
C PHE A 172 -4.50 -4.38 19.69
N VAL A 173 -5.03 -4.19 20.89
CA VAL A 173 -5.93 -5.18 21.52
C VAL A 173 -7.19 -4.52 22.11
N VAL A 174 -7.28 -3.18 22.16
CA VAL A 174 -8.45 -2.46 22.71
C VAL A 174 -8.88 -1.32 21.76
N GLY A 175 -8.76 -1.55 20.46
CA GLY A 175 -8.76 -0.48 19.44
C GLY A 175 -10.08 -0.21 18.71
N PHE A 176 -11.15 -0.97 18.95
CA PHE A 176 -12.42 -0.79 18.22
C PHE A 176 -13.36 0.23 18.88
N PHE A 177 -13.29 0.41 20.20
CA PHE A 177 -14.09 1.40 20.95
C PHE A 177 -13.35 2.73 21.24
N SER A 178 -12.02 2.74 21.12
CA SER A 178 -11.19 3.92 21.42
C SER A 178 -11.10 4.93 20.25
N PHE A 179 -11.48 4.49 19.05
CA PHE A 179 -11.40 5.29 17.81
C PHE A 179 -12.29 6.54 17.82
N LEU A 180 -13.34 6.56 18.66
CA LEU A 180 -14.25 7.70 18.80
C LEU A 180 -13.81 8.71 19.87
N ILE A 181 -13.03 8.29 20.88
CA ILE A 181 -12.61 9.14 22.00
C ILE A 181 -11.28 9.88 21.72
N LEU A 182 -10.40 9.30 20.90
CA LEU A 182 -9.06 9.85 20.63
C LEU A 182 -8.99 10.93 19.54
N LEU A 183 -10.12 11.33 18.95
CA LEU A 183 -10.21 12.56 18.16
C LEU A 183 -10.07 13.83 19.03
N CYS A 184 -10.09 13.70 20.36
CA CYS A 184 -10.12 14.84 21.29
C CYS A 184 -8.73 15.39 21.71
N CYS A 185 -7.61 14.68 21.46
CA CYS A 185 -6.27 15.10 21.90
C CYS A 185 -5.26 15.18 20.74
N GLU A 186 -5.42 16.18 19.87
CA GLU A 186 -4.61 16.38 18.65
C GLU A 186 -3.27 17.11 18.84
N GLY A 187 -3.02 17.73 20.00
CA GLY A 187 -1.93 18.70 20.18
C GLY A 187 -0.50 18.13 20.26
N ALA A 188 -0.28 17.08 21.05
CA ALA A 188 1.07 16.67 21.46
C ALA A 188 1.90 15.90 20.39
N THR A 189 1.30 15.44 19.29
CA THR A 189 1.98 14.61 18.27
C THR A 189 1.99 15.23 16.86
N GLY A 190 1.57 16.49 16.72
CA GLY A 190 1.37 17.14 15.42
C GLY A 190 2.63 17.25 14.57
N ALA A 191 3.76 17.67 15.16
CA ALA A 191 5.02 17.88 14.45
C ALA A 191 5.62 16.59 13.88
N PHE A 192 5.66 15.53 14.70
CA PHE A 192 6.09 14.20 14.26
C PHE A 192 5.20 13.65 13.14
N ARG A 193 3.88 13.90 13.23
CA ARG A 193 2.96 13.47 12.17
C ARG A 193 3.22 14.20 10.87
N ALA A 194 3.44 15.51 10.91
CA ALA A 194 3.75 16.30 9.71
C ALA A 194 5.02 15.80 9.00
N ALA A 195 6.05 15.40 9.75
CA ALA A 195 7.31 14.90 9.20
C ALA A 195 7.19 13.53 8.49
N LEU A 196 6.26 12.67 8.92
CA LEU A 196 6.08 11.33 8.34
C LEU A 196 5.13 11.30 7.11
N VAL A 197 4.29 12.32 6.90
CA VAL A 197 3.42 12.41 5.71
C VAL A 197 4.19 12.21 4.39
N PRO A 198 5.31 12.92 4.12
CA PRO A 198 6.04 12.75 2.86
C PRO A 198 6.63 11.34 2.73
N ILE A 199 7.13 10.76 3.82
CA ILE A 199 7.72 9.40 3.83
C ILE A 199 6.65 8.35 3.52
N HIS A 200 5.50 8.42 4.20
CA HIS A 200 4.38 7.50 3.94
C HIS A 200 3.88 7.60 2.49
N GLY A 201 3.80 8.83 1.95
CA GLY A 201 3.39 9.05 0.57
C GLY A 201 4.35 8.45 -0.46
N THR A 202 5.67 8.64 -0.28
CA THR A 202 6.68 8.09 -1.20
C THR A 202 6.81 6.58 -1.09
N MET A 203 6.76 6.04 0.13
CA MET A 203 6.82 4.60 0.35
C MET A 203 5.57 3.90 -0.22
N GLY A 204 4.37 4.43 0.01
CA GLY A 204 3.14 3.85 -0.53
C GLY A 204 3.16 3.75 -2.06
N LEU A 205 3.65 4.79 -2.74
CA LEU A 205 3.81 4.73 -4.20
C LEU A 205 4.92 3.75 -4.63
N THR A 206 6.05 3.72 -3.92
CA THR A 206 7.14 2.78 -4.21
C THR A 206 6.68 1.33 -4.09
N THR A 207 5.89 1.01 -3.05
CA THR A 207 5.28 -0.32 -2.89
C THR A 207 4.33 -0.67 -4.03
N PHE A 208 3.54 0.29 -4.52
CA PHE A 208 2.66 0.09 -5.68
C PHE A 208 3.44 -0.17 -6.98
N MET A 209 4.53 0.56 -7.21
CA MET A 209 5.40 0.34 -8.37
C MET A 209 6.07 -1.02 -8.31
N LEU A 210 6.54 -1.43 -7.13
CA LEU A 210 7.10 -2.77 -6.91
C LEU A 210 6.04 -3.84 -7.14
N ALA A 211 4.79 -3.63 -6.69
CA ALA A 211 3.69 -4.54 -6.93
C ALA A 211 3.40 -4.76 -8.41
N ILE A 212 3.40 -3.68 -9.20
CA ILE A 212 3.24 -3.77 -10.65
C ILE A 212 4.39 -4.57 -11.25
N ALA A 213 5.65 -4.27 -10.89
CA ALA A 213 6.80 -5.00 -11.41
C ALA A 213 6.73 -6.50 -11.06
N THR A 214 6.35 -6.83 -9.83
CA THR A 214 6.16 -8.22 -9.36
C THR A 214 5.03 -8.91 -10.13
N ALA A 215 3.89 -8.26 -10.34
CA ALA A 215 2.77 -8.82 -11.08
C ALA A 215 3.11 -9.06 -12.56
N VAL A 216 3.86 -8.15 -13.20
CA VAL A 216 4.34 -8.31 -14.57
C VAL A 216 5.31 -9.49 -14.69
N THR A 217 6.24 -9.66 -13.75
CA THR A 217 7.12 -10.84 -13.78
C THR A 217 6.35 -12.14 -13.49
N GLY A 218 5.36 -12.10 -12.60
CA GLY A 218 4.54 -13.28 -12.26
C GLY A 218 3.64 -13.74 -13.42
N VAL A 219 3.01 -12.80 -14.13
CA VAL A 219 2.20 -13.13 -15.31
C VAL A 219 3.09 -13.67 -16.44
N THR A 220 4.31 -13.15 -16.59
CA THR A 220 5.28 -13.65 -17.56
C THR A 220 5.72 -15.09 -17.24
N GLU A 221 6.06 -15.37 -15.98
CA GLU A 221 6.38 -16.73 -15.52
C GLU A 221 5.22 -17.69 -15.79
N LYS A 222 3.98 -17.27 -15.45
CA LYS A 222 2.79 -18.11 -15.66
C LYS A 222 2.48 -18.32 -17.14
N ALA A 223 2.67 -17.32 -17.99
CA ALA A 223 2.47 -17.44 -19.43
C ALA A 223 3.47 -18.42 -20.05
N ILE A 224 4.76 -18.30 -19.73
CA ILE A 224 5.82 -19.16 -20.27
C ILE A 224 5.63 -20.61 -19.81
N PHE A 225 5.36 -20.84 -18.52
CA PHE A 225 5.20 -22.19 -18.01
C PHE A 225 3.85 -22.82 -18.39
N GLY A 226 2.80 -22.00 -18.47
CA GLY A 226 1.44 -22.46 -18.74
C GLY A 226 1.08 -22.62 -20.22
N LEU A 227 1.82 -22.00 -21.14
CA LEU A 227 1.61 -22.04 -22.59
C LEU A 227 2.87 -22.57 -23.28
N ASN A 228 3.19 -23.83 -23.03
CA ASN A 228 4.47 -24.43 -23.42
C ASN A 228 4.36 -25.48 -24.55
N GLY A 229 3.19 -25.60 -25.19
CA GLY A 229 2.97 -26.58 -26.25
C GLY A 229 2.57 -27.98 -25.74
N LYS A 230 2.42 -28.16 -24.43
CA LYS A 230 2.04 -29.44 -23.81
C LYS A 230 0.61 -29.37 -23.25
N ASN A 231 -0.02 -30.53 -23.05
CA ASN A 231 -1.37 -30.66 -22.48
C ASN A 231 -2.41 -29.81 -23.20
N ASP A 232 -2.47 -29.93 -24.54
CA ASP A 232 -3.41 -29.22 -25.43
C ASP A 232 -3.32 -27.68 -25.38
N THR A 233 -2.20 -27.12 -24.91
CA THR A 233 -1.94 -25.68 -24.97
C THR A 233 -1.06 -25.33 -26.17
N ALA A 234 -1.35 -24.22 -26.85
CA ALA A 234 -0.46 -23.69 -27.87
C ALA A 234 0.78 -23.04 -27.22
N PRO A 235 1.96 -23.12 -27.86
CA PRO A 235 3.16 -22.43 -27.39
C PRO A 235 2.94 -20.91 -27.31
N TYR A 236 3.48 -20.28 -26.25
CA TYR A 236 3.37 -18.84 -26.01
C TYR A 236 3.85 -17.99 -27.20
N LYS A 237 4.91 -18.44 -27.89
CA LYS A 237 5.47 -17.77 -29.07
C LYS A 237 4.48 -17.64 -30.24
N ASP A 238 3.50 -18.53 -30.31
CA ASP A 238 2.48 -18.54 -31.35
C ASP A 238 1.31 -17.62 -30.99
N MET A 239 1.39 -16.95 -29.83
CA MET A 239 0.46 -15.94 -29.33
C MET A 239 -1.02 -16.40 -29.35
N PRO A 240 -1.35 -17.51 -28.68
CA PRO A 240 -2.74 -17.92 -28.54
C PRO A 240 -3.59 -16.86 -27.81
N GLU A 241 -4.91 -16.96 -27.91
CA GLU A 241 -5.83 -16.00 -27.30
C GLU A 241 -5.56 -15.78 -25.79
N GLU A 242 -5.20 -16.85 -25.07
CA GLU A 242 -4.81 -16.75 -23.67
C GLU A 242 -3.58 -15.85 -23.46
N ALA A 243 -2.56 -15.97 -24.33
CA ALA A 243 -1.36 -15.15 -24.27
C ALA A 243 -1.69 -13.67 -24.53
N ILE A 244 -2.60 -13.39 -25.47
CA ILE A 244 -3.04 -12.01 -25.75
C ILE A 244 -3.69 -11.39 -24.51
N ILE A 245 -4.54 -12.13 -23.79
CA ILE A 245 -5.17 -11.66 -22.55
C ILE A 245 -4.13 -11.39 -21.46
N LEU A 246 -3.20 -12.32 -21.25
CA LEU A 246 -2.13 -12.16 -20.25
C LEU A 246 -1.21 -10.97 -20.55
N ASN A 247 -0.87 -10.77 -21.83
CA ASN A 247 -0.06 -9.62 -22.27
C ASN A 247 -0.84 -8.31 -22.15
N THR A 248 -2.13 -8.31 -22.47
CA THR A 248 -3.01 -7.16 -22.29
C THR A 248 -3.07 -6.77 -20.81
N PHE A 249 -3.20 -7.75 -19.91
CA PHE A 249 -3.10 -7.50 -18.46
C PHE A 249 -1.77 -6.84 -18.09
N GLY A 250 -0.64 -7.34 -18.60
CA GLY A 250 0.68 -6.73 -18.40
C GLY A 250 0.78 -5.28 -18.90
N VAL A 251 0.22 -4.99 -20.09
CA VAL A 251 0.16 -3.63 -20.65
C VAL A 251 -0.70 -2.70 -19.79
N VAL A 252 -1.85 -3.18 -19.29
CA VAL A 252 -2.71 -2.42 -18.38
C VAL A 252 -1.94 -2.05 -17.11
N LEU A 253 -1.18 -2.99 -16.53
CA LEU A 253 -0.33 -2.72 -15.36
C LEU A 253 0.77 -1.69 -15.66
N ALA A 254 1.41 -1.76 -16.82
CA ALA A 254 2.38 -0.75 -17.25
C ALA A 254 1.74 0.63 -17.41
N GLY A 255 0.51 0.70 -17.93
CA GLY A 255 -0.28 1.93 -17.98
C GLY A 255 -0.52 2.52 -16.59
N LEU A 256 -0.86 1.69 -15.59
CA LEU A 256 -1.01 2.13 -14.20
C LEU A 256 0.29 2.70 -13.62
N ALA A 257 1.42 2.06 -13.91
CA ALA A 257 2.75 2.51 -13.49
C ALA A 257 3.11 3.90 -14.04
N ILE A 258 2.51 4.32 -15.16
CA ILE A 258 2.72 5.65 -15.74
C ILE A 258 1.71 6.65 -15.19
N VAL A 259 0.42 6.30 -15.21
CA VAL A 259 -0.68 7.24 -14.93
C VAL A 259 -0.76 7.58 -13.44
N VAL A 260 -0.59 6.61 -12.54
CA VAL A 260 -0.74 6.84 -11.08
C VAL A 260 0.31 7.82 -10.54
N PRO A 261 1.62 7.68 -10.84
CA PRO A 261 2.61 8.69 -10.44
C PRO A 261 2.32 10.09 -11.00
N GLN A 262 1.84 10.20 -12.24
CA GLN A 262 1.49 11.50 -12.83
C GLN A 262 0.36 12.19 -12.05
N ILE A 263 -0.65 11.43 -11.61
CA ILE A 263 -1.73 11.96 -10.78
C ILE A 263 -1.19 12.39 -9.41
N LEU A 264 -0.31 11.60 -8.79
CA LEU A 264 0.15 11.82 -7.43
C LEU A 264 1.21 12.92 -7.31
N TYR A 265 2.19 12.99 -8.21
CA TYR A 265 3.31 13.93 -8.11
C TYR A 265 3.01 15.32 -8.68
N ARG A 266 2.04 15.47 -9.58
CA ARG A 266 1.68 16.79 -10.09
C ARG A 266 1.13 17.66 -8.97
N GLU A 267 1.85 18.75 -8.67
CA GLU A 267 1.49 19.67 -7.60
C GLU A 267 0.16 20.35 -7.81
N VAL A 268 -0.19 20.64 -9.07
CA VAL A 268 -1.48 21.18 -9.49
C VAL A 268 -2.64 20.28 -9.05
N TYR A 269 -2.38 18.96 -8.98
CA TYR A 269 -3.35 17.98 -8.53
C TYR A 269 -3.25 17.67 -7.03
N ARG A 270 -2.35 18.29 -6.26
CA ARG A 270 -2.36 18.09 -4.80
C ARG A 270 -3.56 18.80 -4.20
N TYR A 271 -4.19 18.17 -3.22
CA TYR A 271 -5.20 18.83 -2.40
C TYR A 271 -4.51 19.93 -1.58
N ARG A 272 -4.57 21.19 -2.05
CA ARG A 272 -4.21 22.37 -1.27
C ARG A 272 -5.45 22.82 -0.51
N ARG A 273 -5.27 23.13 0.76
CA ARG A 273 -6.13 24.08 1.45
C ARG A 273 -5.17 25.09 2.04
N ALA A 274 -5.26 26.34 1.62
CA ALA A 274 -4.42 27.44 2.10
C ALA A 274 -4.42 27.58 3.64
N THR A 275 -5.40 27.01 4.34
CA THR A 275 -5.46 26.99 5.81
C THR A 275 -4.27 26.30 6.50
N HIS A 276 -3.62 25.32 5.86
CA HIS A 276 -2.53 24.57 6.52
C HIS A 276 -1.19 25.31 6.55
N LEU A 277 -0.94 26.24 5.62
CA LEU A 277 0.28 27.06 5.62
C LEU A 277 0.19 28.16 6.68
N LEU A 278 -0.98 28.77 6.85
CA LEU A 278 -1.24 29.75 7.90
C LEU A 278 -1.20 29.11 9.30
N ILE A 279 -1.82 27.94 9.48
CA ILE A 279 -1.79 27.20 10.76
C ILE A 279 -0.40 26.62 11.08
N ALA A 280 0.38 26.23 10.07
CA ALA A 280 1.75 25.76 10.29
C ALA A 280 2.69 26.91 10.71
N ASN A 281 2.49 28.11 10.16
CA ASN A 281 3.26 29.29 10.56
C ASN A 281 2.89 29.75 11.98
N ASP A 282 1.60 29.75 12.33
CA ASP A 282 1.13 30.04 13.70
C ASP A 282 1.61 29.00 14.73
N ARG A 283 1.60 27.71 14.37
CA ARG A 283 2.10 26.64 15.27
C ARG A 283 3.62 26.58 15.36
N LEU A 284 4.36 27.07 14.36
CA LEU A 284 5.81 27.23 14.45
C LEU A 284 6.20 28.40 15.35
N SER A 285 5.40 29.48 15.41
CA SER A 285 5.58 30.53 16.41
C SER A 285 5.24 30.06 17.82
N GLU A 286 4.22 29.22 17.98
CA GLU A 286 3.87 28.59 19.28
C GLU A 286 4.93 27.56 19.72
N TYR A 287 5.68 26.96 18.77
CA TYR A 287 6.77 26.02 19.04
C TYR A 287 8.03 26.67 19.63
N LYS A 288 8.17 28.00 19.51
CA LYS A 288 9.26 28.74 20.17
C LYS A 288 9.07 28.86 21.68
N ASP A 289 7.86 28.62 22.19
CA ASP A 289 7.47 28.85 23.59
C ASP A 289 7.20 27.54 24.36
N PHE A 290 7.80 26.41 23.97
CA PHE A 290 7.60 25.16 24.73
C PHE A 290 8.34 25.19 26.06
N THR A 291 7.67 24.78 27.14
CA THR A 291 8.28 24.59 28.45
C THR A 291 9.28 23.43 28.43
N ASP A 292 10.33 23.53 29.26
CA ASP A 292 11.47 22.59 29.29
C ASP A 292 11.05 21.10 29.39
N GLU A 293 9.88 20.82 29.98
CA GLU A 293 9.30 19.48 30.12
C GLU A 293 8.99 18.80 28.77
N GLY A 294 8.58 19.54 27.74
CA GLY A 294 8.30 18.97 26.41
C GLY A 294 9.56 18.64 25.62
N ILE A 295 10.62 19.41 25.83
CA ILE A 295 11.94 19.12 25.27
C ILE A 295 12.49 17.84 25.91
N VAL A 296 12.31 17.68 27.23
CA VAL A 296 12.71 16.48 27.97
C VAL A 296 11.92 15.25 27.51
N MET A 297 10.60 15.32 27.34
CA MET A 297 9.80 14.19 26.84
C MET A 297 10.18 13.75 25.42
N ASN A 298 10.44 14.68 24.50
CA ASN A 298 10.88 14.35 23.14
C ASN A 298 12.28 13.71 23.14
N THR A 299 13.20 14.22 23.97
CA THR A 299 14.54 13.66 24.12
C THR A 299 14.49 12.25 24.72
N PHE A 300 13.61 12.01 25.68
CA PHE A 300 13.36 10.68 26.26
C PHE A 300 12.80 9.70 25.22
N GLY A 301 11.84 10.15 24.40
CA GLY A 301 11.25 9.35 23.33
C GLY A 301 12.24 8.94 22.24
N ILE A 302 13.11 9.88 21.81
CA ILE A 302 14.18 9.59 20.84
C ILE A 302 15.21 8.62 21.43
N SER A 303 15.55 8.77 22.72
CA SER A 303 16.51 7.91 23.41
C SER A 303 16.02 6.46 23.55
N ILE A 304 14.73 6.26 23.85
CA ILE A 304 14.13 4.92 23.92
C ILE A 304 14.09 4.25 22.54
N MET A 305 13.82 5.01 21.46
CA MET A 305 13.86 4.45 20.11
C MET A 305 15.28 4.09 19.68
N ALA A 306 16.28 4.92 19.98
CA ALA A 306 17.67 4.59 19.72
C ALA A 306 18.09 3.31 20.47
N LEU A 307 17.66 3.16 21.73
CA LEU A 307 17.90 1.94 22.52
C LEU A 307 17.23 0.71 21.89
N GLY A 308 15.98 0.84 21.42
CA GLY A 308 15.26 -0.24 20.76
C GLY A 308 15.91 -0.70 19.45
N ILE A 309 16.47 0.23 18.67
CA ILE A 309 17.22 -0.07 17.44
C ILE A 309 18.52 -0.80 17.79
N VAL A 310 19.26 -0.31 18.78
CA VAL A 310 20.53 -0.92 19.23
C VAL A 310 20.29 -2.34 19.76
N VAL A 311 19.29 -2.55 20.61
CA VAL A 311 18.92 -3.89 21.12
C VAL A 311 18.54 -4.83 19.97
N THR A 312 17.80 -4.36 18.98
CA THR A 312 17.40 -5.17 17.82
C THR A 312 18.60 -5.56 16.95
N VAL A 313 19.57 -4.66 16.78
CA VAL A 313 20.82 -4.93 16.05
C VAL A 313 21.70 -5.92 16.83
N LEU A 314 21.80 -5.78 18.14
CA LEU A 314 22.58 -6.68 19.00
C LEU A 314 22.00 -8.10 19.06
N LEU A 315 20.67 -8.22 19.12
CA LEU A 315 19.97 -9.52 19.07
C LEU A 315 20.09 -10.19 17.69
N ARG A 316 20.30 -9.41 16.62
CA ARG A 316 20.56 -9.93 15.26
C ARG A 316 21.97 -10.47 15.08
N HIS A 317 22.93 -10.00 15.88
CA HIS A 317 24.34 -10.39 15.78
C HIS A 317 24.78 -11.46 16.79
N THR A 318 23.87 -12.02 17.59
CA THR A 318 24.20 -13.14 18.47
C THR A 318 24.38 -14.42 17.63
N PRO A 319 25.59 -15.01 17.52
CA PRO A 319 25.77 -16.21 16.73
C PRO A 319 25.09 -17.40 17.42
N ARG A 320 24.18 -18.07 16.71
CA ARG A 320 23.62 -19.35 17.15
C ARG A 320 24.71 -20.41 17.06
N ASN A 321 25.23 -20.86 18.20
CA ASN A 321 26.02 -22.09 18.29
C ASN A 321 25.19 -23.26 17.78
N ARG A 322 25.57 -23.84 16.63
CA ARG A 322 25.03 -25.12 16.15
C ARG A 322 25.69 -26.24 16.93
N THR A 323 24.96 -26.87 17.84
CA THR A 323 25.31 -28.19 18.36
C THR A 323 24.99 -29.22 17.28
N VAL A 324 26.04 -29.89 16.81
CA VAL A 324 25.95 -31.05 15.90
C VAL A 324 25.47 -32.25 16.71
N SER A 325 24.37 -32.88 16.29
CA SER A 325 23.90 -34.16 16.84
C SER A 325 24.63 -35.33 16.17
N PRO A 326 25.12 -36.33 16.93
CA PRO A 326 25.82 -37.49 16.37
C PRO A 326 24.86 -38.54 15.80
N ASP A 327 25.31 -39.12 14.69
CA ASP A 327 24.70 -40.21 13.93
C ASP A 327 24.73 -41.53 14.72
N TYR A 328 23.65 -42.32 14.64
CA TYR A 328 23.49 -43.58 15.39
C TYR A 328 23.16 -44.70 14.42
N SER A 329 24.18 -45.36 13.87
CA SER A 329 24.01 -46.67 13.22
C SER A 329 25.33 -47.44 13.14
N SER A 330 25.56 -48.36 14.08
CA SER A 330 26.22 -49.66 13.86
C SER A 330 26.14 -50.50 15.13
N GLY A 331 25.61 -51.72 15.07
CA GLY A 331 25.59 -52.62 16.23
C GLY A 331 24.70 -53.86 16.15
N TYR A 332 24.85 -54.70 15.13
CA TYR A 332 24.53 -56.14 15.10
C TYR A 332 25.48 -56.74 14.02
N LEU A 333 26.25 -57.81 14.15
CA LEU A 333 26.43 -58.91 15.11
C LEU A 333 27.88 -59.44 14.94
N GLN A 334 28.24 -60.38 15.82
CA GLN A 334 29.30 -61.39 15.65
C GLN A 334 29.49 -61.90 14.21
#